data_AF-A0A386PUT1-F1
#
_entry.id   AF-A0A386PUT1-F1
#
_cell.length_a   1.000
_cell.length_b   1.000
_cell.length_c   1.000
_cell.angle_alpha   90.00
_cell.angle_beta   90.00
_cell.angle_gamma   90.00
#
_symmetry.space_group_name_H-M   'P 1'
#
loop_
_entity.id
_entity.type
_entity.pdbx_description
1 polymer ?
#
loop_
_entity_poly.entity_id
_entity_poly.type
_entity_poly.pdbx_seq_one_letter_code
_entity_poly.pdbx_strand_id
1 'polypeptide(L)'
;MSSLLGVNKELFWGKFKLINLILLINMIVIGIIIGITSFDAINFRSFPQGIMIISATVFFILGIVFLVNCNERVFSSNRYRLIPISESQLYFSNLLTSGLTYFYFCLIESIIFLGSLYYYMRNDVFYHTVIDDNIQFELLLKDLVLIGLAVILIWTGSTLVHLLMNYISDFLHVENQKVLAVVFNLLILAAALAIIFWTLTEMSKVGMYRYTDVPNYIFPIVCLIDIAGIVISIVGGLYLLKNQAETDR
;
A
#
# COMPACT_ATOMS: atom_id res chain seq x y z
N MET A 1 -23.30 -14.95 20.74
CA MET A 1 -23.25 -13.48 20.59
C MET A 1 -21.95 -13.11 19.88
N SER A 2 -21.97 -13.05 18.55
CA SER A 2 -20.80 -12.65 17.75
C SER A 2 -20.69 -11.13 17.78
N SER A 3 -19.88 -10.59 18.69
CA SER A 3 -19.59 -9.15 18.71
C SER A 3 -18.79 -8.77 17.45
N LEU A 4 -18.99 -7.56 16.94
CA LEU A 4 -18.22 -6.95 15.83
C LEU A 4 -16.70 -7.19 15.96
N LEU A 5 -16.18 -7.20 17.19
CA LEU A 5 -14.79 -7.48 17.52
C LEU A 5 -14.31 -8.89 17.12
N GLY A 6 -15.16 -9.91 17.21
CA GLY A 6 -14.81 -11.29 16.83
C GLY A 6 -14.61 -11.43 15.32
N VAL A 7 -15.46 -10.78 14.54
CA VAL A 7 -15.39 -10.79 13.06
C VAL A 7 -14.18 -10.00 12.58
N ASN A 8 -13.92 -8.83 13.16
CA ASN A 8 -12.73 -8.03 12.87
C ASN A 8 -11.43 -8.82 13.14
N LYS A 9 -11.40 -9.60 14.23
CA LYS A 9 -10.24 -10.40 14.61
C LYS A 9 -9.98 -11.53 13.62
N GLU A 10 -11.00 -12.26 13.19
CA GLU A 10 -10.83 -13.35 12.21
C GLU A 10 -10.44 -12.83 10.82
N LEU A 11 -11.06 -11.73 10.37
CA LEU A 11 -10.72 -11.05 9.13
C LEU A 11 -9.27 -10.58 9.12
N PHE A 12 -8.85 -9.94 10.21
CA PHE A 12 -7.48 -9.46 10.37
C PHE A 12 -6.47 -10.62 10.41
N TRP A 13 -6.77 -11.68 11.14
CA TRP A 13 -5.86 -12.82 11.31
C TRP A 13 -5.58 -13.58 10.01
N GLY A 14 -6.59 -13.72 9.14
CA GLY A 14 -6.42 -14.32 7.83
C GLY A 14 -5.48 -13.52 6.93
N LYS A 15 -5.69 -12.19 6.86
CA LYS A 15 -4.86 -11.27 6.08
C LYS A 15 -3.43 -11.18 6.64
N PHE A 16 -3.31 -11.08 7.97
CA PHE A 16 -2.04 -10.98 8.68
C PHE A 16 -1.16 -12.20 8.49
N LYS A 17 -1.73 -13.42 8.56
CA LYS A 17 -0.98 -14.66 8.28
C LYS A 17 -0.42 -14.69 6.86
N LEU A 18 -1.22 -14.28 5.88
CA LEU A 18 -0.82 -14.29 4.49
C LEU A 18 0.31 -13.30 4.22
N ILE A 19 0.21 -12.09 4.77
CA ILE A 19 1.27 -11.08 4.63
C ILE A 19 2.53 -11.47 5.36
N ASN A 20 2.43 -12.03 6.57
CA ASN A 20 3.61 -12.55 7.26
C ASN A 20 4.30 -13.65 6.48
N LEU A 21 3.55 -14.49 5.76
CA LEU A 21 4.15 -15.48 4.87
C LEU A 21 4.91 -14.82 3.72
N ILE A 22 4.32 -13.79 3.08
CA ILE A 22 4.99 -13.04 2.01
C ILE A 22 6.27 -12.37 2.52
N LEU A 23 6.19 -11.68 3.67
CA LEU A 23 7.33 -11.02 4.31
C LEU A 23 8.43 -12.01 4.70
N LEU A 24 8.05 -13.20 5.21
CA LEU A 24 9.00 -14.25 5.55
C LEU A 24 9.69 -14.81 4.30
N ILE A 25 8.95 -15.05 3.21
CA ILE A 25 9.54 -15.47 1.94
C ILE A 25 10.50 -14.41 1.42
N ASN A 26 10.12 -13.13 1.48
CA ASN A 26 11.00 -12.03 1.07
C ASN A 26 12.30 -12.02 1.89
N MET A 27 12.20 -12.18 3.21
CA MET A 27 13.35 -12.26 4.10
C MET A 27 14.28 -13.44 3.77
N ILE A 28 13.73 -14.60 3.41
CA ILE A 28 14.51 -15.75 2.94
C ILE A 28 15.21 -15.42 1.62
N VAL A 29 14.51 -14.84 0.65
CA VAL A 29 15.08 -14.47 -0.65
C VAL A 29 16.24 -13.49 -0.47
N ILE A 30 16.08 -12.47 0.37
CA ILE A 30 17.15 -11.52 0.71
C ILE A 30 18.34 -12.25 1.35
N GLY A 31 18.07 -13.18 2.29
CA GLY A 31 19.12 -13.99 2.90
C GLY A 31 19.89 -14.86 1.89
N ILE A 32 19.20 -15.42 0.90
CA ILE A 32 19.81 -16.18 -0.20
C ILE A 32 20.69 -15.28 -1.07
N ILE A 33 20.20 -14.09 -1.44
CA ILE A 33 20.95 -13.11 -2.24
C ILE A 33 22.25 -12.73 -1.51
N ILE A 34 22.15 -12.40 -0.22
CA ILE A 34 23.30 -12.10 0.65
C ILE A 34 24.27 -13.28 0.72
N GLY A 35 23.77 -14.50 0.94
CA GLY A 35 24.58 -15.70 0.99
C GLY A 35 25.37 -15.94 -0.30
N ILE A 36 24.70 -15.94 -1.45
CA ILE A 36 25.33 -16.15 -2.76
C ILE A 36 26.44 -15.12 -3.01
N THR A 37 26.20 -13.86 -2.66
CA THR A 37 27.21 -12.79 -2.83
C THR A 37 28.37 -12.88 -1.84
N SER A 38 28.16 -13.43 -0.64
CA SER A 38 29.20 -13.54 0.40
C SER A 38 30.16 -14.72 0.14
N PHE A 39 29.67 -15.78 -0.50
CA PHE A 39 30.45 -16.98 -0.79
C PHE A 39 31.24 -16.91 -2.11
N ASP A 40 31.19 -15.77 -2.82
CA ASP A 40 31.79 -15.59 -4.17
C ASP A 40 31.44 -16.75 -5.13
N ALA A 41 30.34 -17.46 -4.85
CA ALA A 41 30.01 -18.75 -5.46
C ALA A 41 29.63 -18.63 -6.94
N ILE A 42 29.37 -17.41 -7.39
CA ILE A 42 28.99 -17.07 -8.75
C ILE A 42 29.58 -15.68 -9.04
N ASN A 43 30.11 -15.48 -10.26
CA ASN A 43 30.62 -14.18 -10.77
C ASN A 43 29.54 -13.08 -10.88
N PHE A 44 28.57 -12.99 -9.96
CA PHE A 44 27.56 -11.93 -9.84
C PHE A 44 28.10 -10.64 -9.21
N ARG A 45 29.40 -10.39 -9.38
CA ARG A 45 30.11 -9.24 -8.79
C ARG A 45 29.60 -7.88 -9.29
N SER A 46 28.81 -7.87 -10.37
CA SER A 46 28.54 -6.63 -11.08
C SER A 46 27.40 -5.78 -10.48
N PHE A 47 26.29 -6.34 -9.95
CA PHE A 47 25.15 -5.50 -9.47
C PHE A 47 24.22 -6.18 -8.42
N PRO A 48 24.70 -6.57 -7.23
CA PRO A 48 23.84 -7.16 -6.19
C PRO A 48 22.73 -6.22 -5.68
N GLN A 49 22.98 -4.91 -5.71
CA GLN A 49 22.03 -3.87 -5.30
C GLN A 49 20.79 -3.82 -6.23
N GLY A 50 21.01 -3.90 -7.54
CA GLY A 50 19.93 -3.89 -8.53
C GLY A 50 19.00 -5.10 -8.38
N ILE A 51 19.57 -6.28 -8.11
CA ILE A 51 18.80 -7.50 -7.87
C ILE A 51 17.91 -7.35 -6.63
N MET A 52 18.40 -6.70 -5.57
CA MET A 52 17.63 -6.45 -4.35
C MET A 52 16.49 -5.45 -4.54
N ILE A 53 16.71 -4.38 -5.32
CA ILE A 53 15.65 -3.43 -5.68
C ILE A 53 14.56 -4.14 -6.50
N ILE A 54 14.96 -4.99 -7.45
CA ILE A 54 14.03 -5.78 -8.27
C ILE A 54 13.24 -6.74 -7.39
N SER A 55 13.89 -7.48 -6.48
CA SER A 55 13.20 -8.42 -5.59
C SER A 55 12.20 -7.72 -4.69
N ALA A 56 12.59 -6.62 -4.05
CA ALA A 56 11.70 -5.82 -3.19
C ALA A 56 10.49 -5.30 -3.98
N THR A 57 10.70 -4.81 -5.20
CA THR A 57 9.60 -4.35 -6.07
C THR A 57 8.62 -5.49 -6.39
N VAL A 58 9.13 -6.68 -6.70
CA VAL A 58 8.29 -7.86 -6.98
C VAL A 58 7.47 -8.25 -5.75
N PHE A 59 8.09 -8.31 -4.57
CA PHE A 59 7.38 -8.66 -3.33
C PHE A 59 6.36 -7.59 -2.93
N PHE A 60 6.65 -6.31 -3.19
CA PHE A 60 5.71 -5.22 -2.97
C PHE A 60 4.47 -5.36 -3.86
N ILE A 61 4.65 -5.62 -5.16
CA ILE A 61 3.55 -5.86 -6.10
C ILE A 61 2.74 -7.09 -5.68
N LEU A 62 3.40 -8.20 -5.34
CA LEU A 62 2.73 -9.42 -4.89
C LEU A 62 1.92 -9.17 -3.62
N GLY A 63 2.47 -8.44 -2.65
CA GLY A 63 1.77 -8.07 -1.42
C GLY A 63 0.48 -7.30 -1.69
N ILE A 64 0.55 -6.27 -2.55
CA ILE A 64 -0.62 -5.49 -2.95
C ILE A 64 -1.67 -6.38 -3.64
N VAL A 65 -1.27 -7.17 -4.63
CA VAL A 65 -2.19 -8.05 -5.37
C VAL A 65 -2.90 -9.04 -4.43
N PHE A 66 -2.17 -9.65 -3.51
CA PHE A 66 -2.75 -10.55 -2.52
C PHE A 66 -3.69 -9.85 -1.54
N LEU A 67 -3.36 -8.63 -1.10
CA LEU A 67 -4.21 -7.81 -0.25
C LEU A 67 -5.53 -7.44 -0.95
N VAL A 68 -5.48 -7.03 -2.23
CA VAL A 68 -6.67 -6.76 -3.05
C VAL A 68 -7.54 -8.02 -3.16
N ASN A 69 -6.94 -9.15 -3.51
CA ASN A 69 -7.66 -10.43 -3.63
C ASN A 69 -8.28 -10.89 -2.30
N CYS A 70 -7.58 -10.68 -1.18
CA CYS A 70 -8.12 -10.96 0.15
C CYS A 70 -9.31 -10.06 0.49
N ASN A 71 -9.30 -8.80 0.04
CA ASN A 71 -10.41 -7.87 0.24
C ASN A 71 -11.68 -8.34 -0.46
N GLU A 72 -11.55 -8.83 -1.70
CA GLU A 72 -12.66 -9.35 -2.51
C GLU A 72 -13.22 -10.68 -1.99
N ARG A 73 -12.36 -11.57 -1.49
CA ARG A 73 -12.78 -12.86 -0.91
C ARG A 73 -13.67 -12.72 0.32
N VAL A 74 -13.59 -11.59 1.03
CA VAL A 74 -14.47 -11.33 2.18
C VAL A 74 -15.91 -11.11 1.72
N PHE A 75 -16.11 -10.40 0.61
CA PHE A 75 -17.43 -10.10 0.07
C PHE A 75 -18.05 -11.27 -0.71
N SER A 76 -17.23 -12.11 -1.34
CA SER A 76 -17.71 -13.27 -2.12
C SER A 76 -17.85 -14.57 -1.31
N SER A 77 -17.34 -14.63 -0.08
CA SER A 77 -17.37 -15.85 0.74
C SER A 77 -18.68 -16.01 1.52
N ASN A 78 -19.34 -17.16 1.33
CA ASN A 78 -20.52 -17.58 2.09
C ASN A 78 -20.29 -17.63 3.62
N ARG A 79 -19.03 -17.66 4.07
CA ARG A 79 -18.67 -17.70 5.49
C ARG A 79 -19.03 -16.40 6.23
N TYR A 80 -18.98 -15.26 5.54
CA TYR A 80 -19.23 -13.94 6.14
C TYR A 80 -20.66 -13.42 5.93
N ARG A 81 -21.42 -13.97 4.97
CA ARG A 81 -22.86 -13.67 4.76
C ARG A 81 -23.78 -14.24 5.84
N LEU A 82 -23.33 -15.25 6.59
CA LEU A 82 -24.13 -15.91 7.64
C LEU A 82 -24.01 -15.24 9.01
N ILE A 83 -23.16 -14.22 9.14
CA ILE A 83 -23.01 -13.48 10.39
C ILE A 83 -24.08 -12.38 10.41
N PRO A 84 -24.89 -12.26 11.47
CA PRO A 84 -25.96 -11.25 11.56
C PRO A 84 -25.35 -9.86 11.81
N ILE A 85 -24.73 -9.29 10.79
CA ILE A 85 -24.11 -7.96 10.76
C ILE A 85 -24.60 -7.28 9.48
N SER A 86 -24.92 -5.98 9.57
CA SER A 86 -25.29 -5.21 8.38
C SER A 86 -24.15 -5.19 7.35
N GLU A 87 -24.49 -5.27 6.06
CA GLU A 87 -23.49 -5.32 4.98
C GLU A 87 -22.55 -4.11 5.01
N SER A 88 -23.07 -2.95 5.42
CA SER A 88 -22.29 -1.72 5.63
C SER A 88 -21.27 -1.85 6.77
N GLN A 89 -21.63 -2.46 7.91
CA GLN A 89 -20.70 -2.69 9.02
C GLN A 89 -19.61 -3.73 8.67
N LEU A 90 -19.96 -4.77 7.91
CA LEU A 90 -18.99 -5.75 7.39
C LEU A 90 -18.02 -5.07 6.42
N TYR A 91 -18.53 -4.20 5.55
CA TYR A 91 -17.75 -3.41 4.60
C TYR A 91 -16.74 -2.50 5.33
N PHE A 92 -17.21 -1.69 6.28
CA PHE A 92 -16.34 -0.80 7.07
C PHE A 92 -15.28 -1.56 7.88
N SER A 93 -15.66 -2.71 8.45
CA SER A 93 -14.73 -3.58 9.16
C SER A 93 -13.65 -4.17 8.24
N ASN A 94 -14.06 -4.67 7.07
CA ASN A 94 -13.13 -5.23 6.08
C ASN A 94 -12.15 -4.17 5.58
N LEU A 95 -12.65 -2.96 5.38
CA LEU A 95 -11.89 -1.80 4.92
C LEU A 95 -10.89 -1.29 5.97
N LEU A 96 -11.31 -1.21 7.24
CA LEU A 96 -10.43 -0.81 8.34
C LEU A 96 -9.34 -1.85 8.59
N THR A 97 -9.72 -3.14 8.58
CA THR A 97 -8.74 -4.23 8.71
C THR A 97 -7.78 -4.26 7.52
N SER A 98 -8.27 -4.15 6.27
CA SER A 98 -7.41 -4.07 5.08
C SER A 98 -6.44 -2.89 5.15
N GLY A 99 -6.89 -1.70 5.54
CA GLY A 99 -6.04 -0.51 5.69
C GLY A 99 -4.92 -0.70 6.71
N LEU A 100 -5.25 -1.21 7.90
CA LEU A 100 -4.24 -1.54 8.92
C LEU A 100 -3.23 -2.57 8.42
N THR A 101 -3.72 -3.56 7.68
CA THR A 101 -2.87 -4.63 7.14
C THR A 101 -1.97 -4.13 5.99
N TYR A 102 -2.44 -3.18 5.16
CA TYR A 102 -1.62 -2.47 4.18
C TYR A 102 -0.52 -1.65 4.84
N PHE A 103 -0.87 -0.86 5.86
CA PHE A 103 0.11 -0.06 6.60
C PHE A 103 1.18 -0.94 7.24
N TYR A 104 0.77 -2.04 7.88
CA TYR A 104 1.68 -3.05 8.43
C TYR A 104 2.62 -3.62 7.37
N PHE A 105 2.09 -4.03 6.22
CA PHE A 105 2.90 -4.58 5.13
C PHE A 105 3.94 -3.56 4.62
N CYS A 106 3.50 -2.34 4.28
CA CYS A 106 4.40 -1.31 3.77
C CYS A 106 5.51 -0.96 4.77
N LEU A 107 5.18 -0.87 6.06
CA LEU A 107 6.15 -0.55 7.11
C LEU A 107 7.22 -1.64 7.23
N ILE A 108 6.80 -2.91 7.38
CA ILE A 108 7.76 -4.01 7.56
C ILE A 108 8.58 -4.26 6.29
N GLU A 109 7.97 -4.21 5.12
CA GLU A 109 8.67 -4.36 3.84
C GLU A 109 9.71 -3.25 3.65
N SER A 110 9.38 -2.01 4.02
CA SER A 110 10.34 -0.89 3.98
C SER A 110 11.50 -1.09 4.94
N ILE A 111 11.26 -1.61 6.14
CA ILE A 111 12.34 -1.94 7.10
C ILE A 111 13.25 -3.04 6.53
N ILE A 112 12.66 -4.09 5.96
CA ILE A 112 13.41 -5.20 5.36
C ILE A 112 14.26 -4.69 4.19
N PHE A 113 13.69 -3.84 3.33
CA PHE A 113 14.39 -3.24 2.19
C PHE A 113 15.53 -2.31 2.64
N LEU A 114 15.30 -1.41 3.59
CA LEU A 114 16.33 -0.54 4.11
C LEU A 114 17.45 -1.31 4.82
N GLY A 115 17.10 -2.32 5.61
CA GLY A 115 18.07 -3.20 6.28
C GLY A 115 18.92 -4.00 5.29
N SER A 116 18.33 -4.43 4.18
CA SER A 116 19.05 -5.16 3.13
C SER A 116 19.98 -4.23 2.32
N LEU A 117 19.55 -3.01 2.02
CA LEU A 117 20.41 -1.97 1.42
C LEU A 117 21.58 -1.59 2.33
N TYR A 118 21.36 -1.46 3.64
CA TYR A 118 22.40 -1.19 4.62
C TYR A 118 23.53 -2.23 4.54
N TYR A 119 23.22 -3.50 4.32
CA TYR A 119 24.23 -4.56 4.22
C TYR A 119 25.20 -4.35 3.03
N TYR A 120 24.67 -4.06 1.83
CA TYR A 120 25.50 -3.94 0.62
C TYR A 120 26.13 -2.58 0.44
N MET A 121 25.42 -1.53 0.83
CA MET A 121 25.89 -0.16 0.65
C MET A 121 26.63 0.34 1.89
N ARG A 122 26.62 -0.44 2.99
CA ARG A 122 27.33 -0.27 4.27
C ARG A 122 27.33 1.19 4.73
N ASN A 123 28.33 1.94 4.28
CA ASN A 123 28.45 3.37 4.54
C ASN A 123 27.96 4.22 3.35
N ASP A 124 28.25 4.02 2.07
CA ASP A 124 27.94 5.05 1.04
C ASP A 124 26.48 5.54 1.00
N VAL A 125 25.46 4.69 1.20
CA VAL A 125 24.09 5.20 1.32
C VAL A 125 23.83 5.88 2.66
N PHE A 126 24.32 5.30 3.76
CA PHE A 126 24.14 5.82 5.12
C PHE A 126 25.05 7.00 5.44
N TYR A 127 26.34 6.98 5.17
CA TYR A 127 27.25 8.12 5.14
C TYR A 127 26.73 9.27 4.25
N HIS A 128 26.20 8.99 3.05
CA HIS A 128 25.52 10.05 2.31
C HIS A 128 24.13 10.39 2.88
N THR A 129 23.47 9.59 3.71
CA THR A 129 22.23 9.98 4.43
C THR A 129 22.46 10.45 5.88
N VAL A 130 23.71 10.46 6.39
CA VAL A 130 24.07 10.74 7.80
C VAL A 130 25.18 11.79 7.98
N ILE A 131 25.90 12.27 6.93
CA ILE A 131 27.00 13.26 7.10
C ILE A 131 26.59 14.75 7.04
N ASP A 132 25.30 15.09 6.90
CA ASP A 132 24.86 16.49 7.05
C ASP A 132 23.60 16.57 7.93
N ASP A 133 23.83 16.63 9.25
CA ASP A 133 22.87 16.29 10.31
C ASP A 133 21.52 17.02 10.23
N ASN A 134 21.48 18.27 9.77
CA ASN A 134 20.23 19.05 9.74
C ASN A 134 19.42 18.86 8.44
N ILE A 135 20.10 18.85 7.28
CA ILE A 135 19.43 18.80 5.98
C ILE A 135 18.88 17.38 5.71
N GLN A 136 19.54 16.35 6.22
CA GLN A 136 19.19 14.95 5.97
C GLN A 136 18.05 14.46 6.87
N PHE A 137 17.98 14.92 8.13
CA PHE A 137 16.82 14.62 8.99
C PHE A 137 15.55 15.26 8.45
N GLU A 138 15.63 16.51 7.97
CA GLU A 138 14.51 17.20 7.32
C GLU A 138 14.03 16.42 6.08
N LEU A 139 14.95 15.93 5.24
CA LEU A 139 14.62 15.21 4.02
C LEU A 139 14.02 13.82 4.30
N LEU A 140 14.55 13.10 5.28
CA LEU A 140 13.97 11.84 5.75
C LEU A 140 12.55 12.03 6.29
N LEU A 141 12.32 13.12 7.04
CA LEU A 141 11.00 13.45 7.56
C LEU A 141 10.03 13.79 6.42
N LYS A 142 10.48 14.56 5.42
CA LYS A 142 9.69 14.84 4.19
C LYS A 142 9.33 13.56 3.45
N ASP A 143 10.30 12.66 3.26
CA ASP A 143 10.08 11.39 2.57
C ASP A 143 9.09 10.48 3.32
N LEU A 144 9.21 10.40 4.65
CA LEU A 144 8.24 9.68 5.49
C LEU A 144 6.83 10.28 5.40
N VAL A 145 6.72 11.61 5.36
CA VAL A 145 5.44 12.30 5.19
C VAL A 145 4.83 11.99 3.82
N LEU A 146 5.61 12.04 2.74
CA LEU A 146 5.15 11.71 1.38
C LEU A 146 4.68 10.26 1.28
N ILE A 147 5.46 9.30 1.81
CA ILE A 147 5.06 7.89 1.84
C ILE A 147 3.76 7.73 2.66
N GLY A 148 3.66 8.38 3.82
CA GLY A 148 2.48 8.32 4.68
C GLY A 148 1.24 8.84 3.97
N LEU A 149 1.33 10.00 3.32
CA LEU A 149 0.25 10.59 2.55
C LEU A 149 -0.16 9.71 1.36
N ALA A 150 0.80 9.17 0.61
CA ALA A 150 0.53 8.26 -0.50
C ALA A 150 -0.22 7.01 -0.05
N VAL A 151 0.16 6.41 1.08
CA VAL A 151 -0.54 5.24 1.65
C VAL A 151 -1.96 5.60 2.06
N ILE A 152 -2.17 6.75 2.71
CA ILE A 152 -3.52 7.23 3.08
C ILE A 152 -4.36 7.52 1.84
N LEU A 153 -3.76 8.07 0.78
CA LEU A 153 -4.44 8.35 -0.49
C LEU A 153 -4.84 7.05 -1.19
N ILE A 154 -3.95 6.06 -1.29
CA ILE A 154 -4.26 4.74 -1.86
C ILE A 154 -5.37 4.08 -1.04
N TRP A 155 -5.27 4.16 0.29
CA TRP A 155 -6.29 3.61 1.18
C TRP A 155 -7.64 4.27 0.91
N THR A 156 -7.76 5.58 1.09
CA THR A 156 -9.02 6.32 0.90
C THR A 156 -9.55 6.24 -0.53
N GLY A 157 -8.70 6.30 -1.54
CA GLY A 157 -9.07 6.12 -2.95
C GLY A 157 -9.65 4.72 -3.22
N SER A 158 -9.03 3.67 -2.68
CA SER A 158 -9.56 2.30 -2.82
C SER A 158 -10.96 2.16 -2.19
N THR A 159 -11.21 2.85 -1.07
CA THR A 159 -12.52 2.85 -0.42
C THR A 159 -13.60 3.52 -1.26
N LEU A 160 -13.25 4.64 -1.90
CA LEU A 160 -14.15 5.37 -2.78
C LEU A 160 -14.55 4.51 -3.97
N VAL A 161 -13.57 3.88 -4.62
CA VAL A 161 -13.80 3.03 -5.80
C VAL A 161 -14.73 1.86 -5.48
N HIS A 162 -14.55 1.23 -4.32
CA HIS A 162 -15.44 0.16 -3.87
C HIS A 162 -16.88 0.65 -3.58
N LEU A 163 -17.05 1.84 -2.99
CA LEU A 163 -18.39 2.43 -2.82
C LEU A 163 -19.05 2.74 -4.18
N LEU A 164 -18.25 3.25 -5.12
CA LEU A 164 -18.68 3.54 -6.49
C LEU A 164 -19.12 2.26 -7.22
N MET A 165 -18.39 1.16 -7.01
CA MET A 165 -18.75 -0.15 -7.56
C MET A 165 -20.12 -0.61 -7.06
N ASN A 166 -20.40 -0.50 -5.76
CA ASN A 166 -21.70 -0.89 -5.20
C ASN A 166 -22.82 -0.01 -5.77
N TYR A 167 -22.62 1.31 -5.77
CA TYR A 167 -23.59 2.26 -6.33
C TYR A 167 -23.90 1.99 -7.81
N ILE A 168 -22.88 1.69 -8.62
CA ILE A 168 -23.06 1.34 -10.03
C ILE A 168 -23.75 -0.03 -10.17
N SER A 169 -23.36 -1.02 -9.38
CA SER A 169 -23.98 -2.36 -9.42
C SER A 169 -25.49 -2.29 -9.15
N ASP A 170 -25.90 -1.48 -8.17
CA ASP A 170 -27.30 -1.31 -7.79
C ASP A 170 -28.08 -0.56 -8.88
N PHE A 171 -27.47 0.46 -9.49
CA PHE A 171 -28.09 1.21 -10.57
C PHE A 171 -28.27 0.38 -11.86
N LEU A 172 -27.28 -0.45 -12.19
CA LEU A 172 -27.14 -1.05 -13.52
C LEU A 172 -27.66 -2.50 -13.60
N HIS A 173 -28.25 -3.04 -12.52
CA HIS A 173 -28.83 -4.40 -12.43
C HIS A 173 -28.00 -5.47 -13.18
N VAL A 174 -26.68 -5.42 -13.03
CA VAL A 174 -25.78 -6.21 -13.88
C VAL A 174 -25.76 -7.67 -13.43
N GLU A 175 -26.21 -8.57 -14.29
CA GLU A 175 -26.22 -10.03 -14.04
C GLU A 175 -24.81 -10.62 -13.81
N ASN A 176 -23.76 -9.96 -14.32
CA ASN A 176 -22.37 -10.41 -14.26
C ASN A 176 -21.51 -9.62 -13.25
N GLN A 177 -21.89 -9.65 -11.97
CA GLN A 177 -21.16 -9.03 -10.86
C GLN A 177 -19.65 -9.40 -10.80
N LYS A 178 -19.28 -10.59 -11.28
CA LYS A 178 -17.87 -11.06 -11.31
C LYS A 178 -16.98 -10.26 -12.24
N VAL A 179 -17.48 -9.87 -13.42
CA VAL A 179 -16.68 -9.09 -14.39
C VAL A 179 -16.47 -7.68 -13.88
N LEU A 180 -17.52 -7.10 -13.28
CA LEU A 180 -17.45 -5.78 -12.66
C LEU A 180 -16.38 -5.74 -11.56
N ALA A 181 -16.37 -6.74 -10.67
CA ALA A 181 -15.38 -6.85 -9.59
C ALA A 181 -13.93 -6.91 -10.09
N VAL A 182 -13.67 -7.70 -11.15
CA VAL A 182 -12.33 -7.80 -11.75
C VAL A 182 -11.87 -6.47 -12.34
N VAL A 183 -12.75 -5.75 -13.07
CA VAL A 183 -12.42 -4.46 -13.66
C VAL A 183 -12.08 -3.43 -12.57
N PHE A 184 -12.88 -3.38 -11.50
CA PHE A 184 -12.63 -2.45 -10.39
C PHE A 184 -11.34 -2.79 -9.62
N ASN A 185 -11.03 -4.06 -9.41
CA ASN A 185 -9.77 -4.46 -8.77
C ASN A 185 -8.55 -4.09 -9.64
N LEU A 186 -8.65 -4.26 -10.95
CA LEU A 186 -7.60 -3.84 -11.88
C LEU A 186 -7.43 -2.31 -11.85
N LEU A 187 -8.54 -1.57 -11.77
CA LEU A 187 -8.53 -0.11 -11.63
C LEU A 187 -7.87 0.34 -10.32
N ILE A 188 -8.19 -0.29 -9.18
CA ILE A 188 -7.55 -0.01 -7.88
C ILE A 188 -6.05 -0.30 -7.96
N LEU A 189 -5.66 -1.43 -8.54
CA LEU A 189 -4.25 -1.79 -8.71
C LEU A 189 -3.51 -0.77 -9.58
N ALA A 190 -4.08 -0.39 -10.72
CA ALA A 190 -3.50 0.59 -11.63
C ALA A 190 -3.37 1.97 -10.96
N ALA A 191 -4.40 2.41 -10.23
CA ALA A 191 -4.37 3.67 -9.49
C ALA A 191 -3.31 3.64 -8.38
N ALA A 192 -3.22 2.54 -7.62
CA ALA A 192 -2.20 2.39 -6.59
C ALA A 192 -0.78 2.46 -7.18
N LEU A 193 -0.51 1.73 -8.26
CA LEU A 193 0.78 1.77 -8.95
C LEU A 193 1.11 3.16 -9.50
N ALA A 194 0.11 3.87 -10.05
CA ALA A 194 0.29 5.24 -10.52
C ALA A 194 0.64 6.20 -9.38
N ILE A 195 -0.03 6.11 -8.23
CA ILE A 195 0.27 6.92 -7.04
C ILE A 195 1.67 6.60 -6.51
N ILE A 196 2.03 5.31 -6.43
CA ILE A 196 3.38 4.90 -5.99
C ILE A 196 4.44 5.46 -6.93
N PHE A 197 4.27 5.30 -8.24
CA PHE A 197 5.20 5.81 -9.24
C PHE A 197 5.34 7.34 -9.18
N TRP A 198 4.21 8.04 -9.05
CA TRP A 198 4.20 9.49 -8.86
C TRP A 198 4.97 9.90 -7.60
N THR A 199 4.66 9.29 -6.46
CA THR A 199 5.30 9.58 -5.17
C THR A 199 6.81 9.36 -5.24
N LEU A 200 7.26 8.23 -5.79
CA LEU A 200 8.70 7.93 -5.95
C LEU A 200 9.41 8.93 -6.86
N THR A 201 8.75 9.36 -7.92
CA THR A 201 9.29 10.37 -8.85
C THR A 201 9.44 11.72 -8.15
N GLU A 202 8.44 12.13 -7.39
CA GLU A 202 8.47 13.40 -6.65
C GLU A 202 9.45 13.35 -5.48
N MET A 203 9.55 12.24 -4.74
CA MET A 203 10.59 12.02 -3.73
C MET A 203 11.99 12.15 -4.35
N SER A 204 12.21 11.63 -5.55
CA SER A 204 13.48 11.79 -6.26
C SER A 204 13.79 13.26 -6.55
N LYS A 205 12.78 14.06 -6.95
CA LYS A 205 12.93 15.50 -7.19
C LYS A 205 13.14 16.30 -5.89
N VAL A 206 12.48 15.92 -4.79
CA VAL A 206 12.72 16.49 -3.46
C VAL A 206 14.16 16.16 -3.02
N GLY A 207 14.64 14.96 -3.31
CA GLY A 207 16.02 14.54 -3.10
C GLY A 207 17.05 15.33 -3.92
N MET A 208 16.70 15.79 -5.13
CA MET A 208 17.60 16.60 -5.97
C MET A 208 17.96 17.95 -5.33
N TYR A 209 17.14 18.50 -4.44
CA TYR A 209 17.43 19.72 -3.67
C TYR A 209 18.82 19.65 -3.02
N ARG A 210 19.18 18.47 -2.54
CA ARG A 210 20.47 18.17 -1.91
C ARG A 210 21.69 18.43 -2.79
N TYR A 211 21.55 18.25 -4.11
CA TYR A 211 22.67 18.32 -5.04
C TYR A 211 22.79 19.68 -5.73
N THR A 212 21.71 20.45 -5.74
CA THR A 212 21.64 21.70 -6.52
C THR A 212 21.59 22.95 -5.64
N ASP A 213 21.29 22.84 -4.34
CA ASP A 213 21.09 23.96 -3.40
C ASP A 213 20.07 25.02 -3.90
N VAL A 214 19.21 24.64 -4.86
CA VAL A 214 18.16 25.53 -5.39
C VAL A 214 16.86 25.26 -4.63
N PRO A 215 16.33 26.24 -3.87
CA PRO A 215 15.07 26.06 -3.14
C PRO A 215 13.93 25.74 -4.10
N ASN A 216 13.20 24.66 -3.80
CA ASN A 216 12.10 24.18 -4.62
C ASN A 216 10.85 23.94 -3.78
N TYR A 217 9.69 24.33 -4.32
CA TYR A 217 8.38 24.20 -3.68
C TYR A 217 7.67 22.88 -4.02
N ILE A 218 8.38 21.88 -4.56
CA ILE A 218 7.80 20.57 -4.89
C ILE A 218 7.17 19.90 -3.66
N PHE A 219 7.88 19.82 -2.53
CA PHE A 219 7.38 19.14 -1.33
C PHE A 219 5.97 19.64 -0.89
N PRO A 220 5.75 20.95 -0.65
CA PRO A 220 4.42 21.41 -0.25
C PRO A 220 3.37 21.24 -1.35
N ILE A 221 3.74 21.30 -2.63
CA ILE A 221 2.81 21.07 -3.75
C ILE A 221 2.31 19.62 -3.74
N VAL A 222 3.21 18.65 -3.57
CA VAL A 222 2.86 17.23 -3.56
C VAL A 222 1.98 16.91 -2.35
N CYS A 223 2.35 17.41 -1.16
CA CYS A 223 1.53 17.28 0.03
C CYS A 223 0.12 17.86 -0.16
N LEU A 224 -0.01 19.01 -0.82
CA LEU A 224 -1.31 19.63 -1.09
C LEU A 224 -2.15 18.78 -2.05
N ILE A 225 -1.54 18.22 -3.11
CA ILE A 225 -2.21 17.33 -4.06
C ILE A 225 -2.71 16.06 -3.34
N ASP A 226 -1.87 15.43 -2.53
CA ASP A 226 -2.24 14.21 -1.81
C ASP A 226 -3.34 14.48 -0.79
N ILE A 227 -3.23 15.55 -0.01
CA ILE A 227 -4.26 15.96 0.96
C ILE A 227 -5.58 16.27 0.23
N ALA A 228 -5.53 17.00 -0.90
CA ALA A 228 -6.72 17.27 -1.69
C ALA A 228 -7.36 15.97 -2.21
N GLY A 229 -6.56 15.04 -2.71
CA GLY A 229 -7.03 13.73 -3.15
C GLY A 229 -7.66 12.91 -2.02
N ILE A 230 -7.08 12.94 -0.82
CA ILE A 230 -7.62 12.29 0.38
C ILE A 230 -8.97 12.90 0.75
N VAL A 231 -9.06 14.24 0.79
CA VAL A 231 -10.30 14.95 1.11
C VAL A 231 -11.39 14.65 0.08
N ILE A 232 -11.06 14.69 -1.21
CA ILE A 232 -12.00 14.34 -2.29
C ILE A 232 -12.49 12.90 -2.13
N SER A 233 -11.59 11.97 -1.81
CA SER A 233 -11.95 10.55 -1.63
C SER A 233 -12.89 10.35 -0.44
N ILE A 234 -12.65 11.05 0.67
CA ILE A 234 -13.50 10.99 1.86
C ILE A 234 -14.86 11.63 1.59
N VAL A 235 -14.89 12.85 1.03
CA VAL A 235 -16.14 13.59 0.76
C VAL A 235 -16.98 12.86 -0.29
N GLY A 236 -16.35 12.37 -1.36
CA GLY A 236 -17.02 11.55 -2.36
C GLY A 236 -17.58 10.25 -1.78
N GLY A 237 -16.82 9.59 -0.89
CA GLY A 237 -17.28 8.38 -0.22
C GLY A 237 -18.48 8.64 0.69
N LEU A 238 -18.47 9.73 1.46
CA LEU A 238 -19.59 10.15 2.31
C LEU A 238 -20.84 10.51 1.49
N TYR A 239 -20.65 11.17 0.34
CA TYR A 239 -21.76 11.52 -0.56
C TYR A 239 -22.44 10.26 -1.14
N LEU A 240 -21.63 9.32 -1.64
CA LEU A 240 -22.15 8.04 -2.16
C LEU A 240 -22.90 7.26 -1.09
N LEU A 241 -22.33 7.16 0.12
CA LEU A 241 -22.99 6.48 1.25
C LEU A 241 -24.34 7.10 1.61
N LYS A 242 -24.44 8.44 1.60
CA LYS A 242 -25.69 9.13 1.95
C LYS A 242 -26.79 8.88 0.91
N ASN A 243 -26.46 8.95 -0.38
CA ASN A 243 -27.43 8.73 -1.45
C ASN A 243 -27.84 7.26 -1.57
N GLN A 244 -26.93 6.32 -1.31
CA GLN A 244 -27.25 4.89 -1.38
C GLN A 244 -28.24 4.47 -0.28
N ALA A 245 -28.17 5.10 0.91
CA ALA A 245 -29.14 4.89 1.99
C ALA A 245 -30.54 5.47 1.70
N GLU A 246 -30.69 6.38 0.74
CA GLU A 246 -31.99 6.94 0.34
C GLU A 246 -32.71 6.03 -0.67
N THR A 247 -31.98 5.22 -1.45
CA THR A 247 -32.54 4.27 -2.43
C THR A 247 -33.05 2.95 -1.84
N ASP A 248 -32.63 2.60 -0.61
CA ASP A 248 -33.04 1.37 0.09
C ASP A 248 -34.32 1.52 0.96
N ARG A 249 -35.00 2.67 0.90
CA ARG A 249 -36.31 2.93 1.56
C ARG A 249 -37.47 2.82 0.59
#